data_AF-A0A1C6PXA3-F1
#
_entry.id   AF-A0A1C6PXA3-F1
#
_cell.length_a   1.000
_cell.length_b   1.000
_cell.length_c   1.000
_cell.angle_alpha   90.00
_cell.angle_beta   90.00
_cell.angle_gamma   90.00
#
_symmetry.space_group_name_H-M   'P 1'
#
loop_
_entity.id
_entity.type
_entity.pdbx_description
1 polymer ?
#
loop_
_entity_poly.entity_id
_entity_poly.type
_entity_poly.pdbx_seq_one_letter_code
_entity_poly.pdbx_strand_id
1 'polypeptide(L)' 'MNSSWITGDCWLGCERTGVRVIWLGPVQWDGQHAPFYACELCLDRLKAQALTYLMGH' A
#
# COMPACT_ATOMS: atom_id res chain seq x y z
N MET A 1 4.98 2.05 15.71
CA MET A 1 4.75 2.85 14.49
C MET A 1 3.25 2.84 14.22
N ASN A 2 2.55 3.91 14.59
CA ASN A 2 1.08 3.94 14.56
C ASN A 2 0.65 4.20 13.10
N SER A 3 0.47 3.15 12.31
CA SER A 3 0.01 3.28 10.93
C SER A 3 -1.48 3.62 10.94
N SER A 4 -1.79 4.89 11.18
CA SER A 4 -3.15 5.38 11.18
C SER A 4 -3.69 5.40 9.75
N TRP A 5 -4.82 4.74 9.56
CA TRP A 5 -5.62 4.86 8.35
C TRP A 5 -6.09 6.31 8.16
N ILE A 6 -5.94 6.84 6.95
CA ILE A 6 -6.46 8.15 6.52
C ILE A 6 -7.49 7.97 5.41
N THR A 7 -8.24 9.01 5.08
CA THR A 7 -9.06 9.01 3.86
C THR A 7 -8.21 9.55 2.71
N GLY A 8 -8.16 8.84 1.59
CA GLY A 8 -7.36 9.20 0.42
C GLY A 8 -7.54 8.23 -0.73
N ASP A 9 -6.53 8.19 -1.60
CA ASP A 9 -6.57 7.43 -2.84
C ASP A 9 -5.69 6.18 -2.74
N CYS A 10 -6.17 5.06 -3.28
CA CYS A 10 -5.41 3.82 -3.31
C CYS A 10 -4.52 3.75 -4.55
N TRP A 11 -3.20 3.63 -4.34
CA TRP A 11 -2.21 3.66 -5.41
C TRP A 11 -1.81 2.25 -5.90
N LEU A 12 -2.30 1.18 -5.24
CA LEU A 12 -2.04 -0.23 -5.60
C LEU A 12 -2.82 -0.71 -6.84
N GLY A 13 -3.26 0.21 -7.71
CA GLY A 13 -3.87 -0.10 -9.00
C GLY A 13 -5.39 -0.33 -9.00
N CYS A 14 -6.09 -0.21 -7.87
CA CYS A 14 -7.56 -0.17 -7.89
C CYS A 14 -8.12 1.24 -8.08
N GLU A 15 -7.27 2.27 -7.95
CA GLU A 15 -7.55 3.69 -8.25
C GLU A 15 -8.77 4.28 -7.52
N ARG A 16 -9.28 3.59 -6.49
CA ARG A 16 -10.39 4.07 -5.68
C ARG A 16 -9.98 5.30 -4.89
N THR A 17 -10.79 6.34 -4.98
CA THR A 17 -10.61 7.61 -4.27
C THR A 17 -11.55 7.72 -3.08
N GLY A 18 -11.20 8.55 -2.10
CA GLY A 18 -12.03 8.81 -0.92
C GLY A 18 -12.25 7.59 -0.01
N VAL A 19 -11.35 6.60 -0.06
CA VAL A 19 -11.42 5.39 0.76
C VAL A 19 -10.43 5.44 1.92
N ARG A 20 -10.61 4.56 2.91
CA ARG A 20 -9.62 4.38 3.97
C ARG A 20 -8.36 3.76 3.37
N VAL A 21 -7.22 4.44 3.54
CA VAL A 21 -5.90 3.99 3.08
C VAL A 21 -4.87 4.05 4.20
N ILE A 22 -3.87 3.18 4.11
CA ILE A 22 -2.72 3.11 5.02
C ILE A 22 -1.44 3.45 4.26
N TRP A 23 -0.48 4.09 4.93
CA TRP A 23 0.85 4.33 4.39
C TRP A 23 1.66 3.03 4.37
N LEU A 24 2.18 2.66 3.20
CA LEU A 24 3.00 1.45 3.01
C LEU A 24 4.50 1.73 3.06
N GLY A 25 4.91 2.93 2.67
CA GLY A 25 6.31 3.29 2.50
C GLY A 25 6.47 4.45 1.52
N PRO A 26 7.70 4.94 1.31
CA PRO A 26 7.99 5.84 0.21
C PRO A 26 8.12 5.05 -1.10
N VAL A 27 7.50 5.54 -2.18
CA VAL A 27 7.90 5.18 -3.54
C VAL A 27 9.08 6.05 -3.95
N GLN A 28 10.05 5.44 -4.62
CA GLN A 28 11.22 6.10 -5.17
C GLN A 28 11.06 6.29 -6.67
N TRP A 29 11.19 7.51 -7.14
CA TRP A 29 11.19 7.83 -8.57
C TRP A 29 12.20 8.94 -8.87
N ASP A 30 13.24 8.62 -9.63
CA ASP A 30 14.24 9.59 -10.09
C ASP A 30 14.83 10.47 -8.96
N GLY A 31 15.22 9.84 -7.86
CA GLY A 31 15.75 10.52 -6.66
C GLY A 31 14.71 11.26 -5.81
N GLN A 32 13.44 11.25 -6.20
CA GLN A 32 12.33 11.83 -5.44
C GLN A 32 11.56 10.75 -4.67
N HIS A 33 11.02 11.16 -3.51
CA HIS A 33 10.15 10.34 -2.68
C HIS A 33 8.71 10.83 -2.77
N ALA A 34 7.76 9.91 -2.94
CA ALA A 34 6.33 10.18 -2.73
C ALA A 34 5.74 9.15 -1.75
N PRO A 35 4.71 9.51 -0.97
CA PRO A 35 4.07 8.54 -0.08
C PRO A 35 3.28 7.51 -0.89
N PHE A 36 3.36 6.24 -0.52
CA PHE A 36 2.62 5.16 -1.18
C PHE A 36 1.49 4.65 -0.28
N TYR A 37 0.25 4.80 -0.72
CA TYR A 37 -0.94 4.47 0.05
C TYR A 37 -1.75 3.32 -0.56
N ALA A 38 -2.37 2.50 0.30
CA ALA A 38 -3.21 1.39 -0.10
C ALA A 38 -4.49 1.27 0.72
N CYS A 39 -5.60 0.93 0.06
CA CYS A 39 -6.81 0.51 0.75
C CYS A 39 -6.68 -0.91 1.30
N GLU A 40 -7.54 -1.27 2.25
CA GLU A 40 -7.56 -2.59 2.92
C GLU A 40 -7.58 -3.76 1.95
N LEU A 41 -8.49 -3.75 0.97
CA LEU A 41 -8.60 -4.82 -0.02
C LEU A 41 -7.30 -5.03 -0.83
N CYS A 42 -6.64 -3.95 -1.23
CA CYS A 42 -5.38 -4.04 -1.99
C CYS A 42 -4.22 -4.46 -1.09
N LEU A 43 -4.20 -3.99 0.15
CA LEU A 43 -3.19 -4.38 1.14
C LEU A 43 -3.26 -5.88 1.44
N ASP A 44 -4.46 -6.45 1.59
CA ASP A 44 -4.60 -7.88 1.89
C ASP A 44 -4.14 -8.76 0.72
N ARG A 45 -4.41 -8.34 -0.52
CA ARG A 45 -3.85 -8.99 -1.71
C ARG A 45 -2.32 -8.95 -1.72
N LEU A 46 -1.73 -7.79 -1.42
CA LEU A 46 -0.28 -7.63 -1.35
C LEU A 46 0.33 -8.52 -0.25
N LYS A 47 -0.26 -8.55 0.94
CA LYS A 47 0.18 -9.42 2.05
C LYS A 47 0.11 -10.90 1.68
N ALA A 48 -0.94 -11.32 0.99
CA ALA A 48 -1.07 -12.71 0.53
C ALA A 48 0.07 -13.09 -0.42
N GLN A 49 0.38 -12.23 -1.41
CA GLN A 49 1.51 -12.45 -2.32
C GLN A 49 2.85 -12.48 -1.57
N ALA A 50 3.08 -11.54 -0.65
CA ALA A 50 4.29 -11.50 0.17
C ALA A 50 4.44 -12.78 1.01
N LEU A 51 3.35 -13.25 1.63
CA LEU A 51 3.36 -14.48 2.40
C LEU A 51 3.70 -15.70 1.53
N THR A 52 3.11 -15.81 0.33
CA THR A 52 3.46 -16.87 -0.63
C THR A 52 4.94 -16.84 -0.98
N TYR A 53 5.51 -15.66 -1.24
CA TYR A 53 6.94 -15.52 -1.52
C TYR A 53 7.83 -15.94 -0.34
N LEU A 54 7.46 -15.53 0.87
CA LEU A 54 8.22 -15.82 2.10
C LEU A 54 8.12 -17.29 2.54
N MET A 55 7.07 -18.02 2.17
CA MET A 55 6.90 -19.43 2.50
C MET A 55 7.50 -20.39 1.46
N GLY A 56 7.80 -19.88 0.26
CA GLY A 56 8.40 -20.66 -0.85
C GLY A 56 9.92 -20.50 -0.99
N HIS A 57 10.53 -19.71 -0.11
CA HIS A 57 11.97 -19.49 0.05
C HIS A 57 12.38 -19.80 1.49
#